data_AF-A0A075WGT6-F1
#
_entry.id   AF-A0A075WGT6-F1
#
_cell.length_a   1.000
_cell.length_b   1.000
_cell.length_c   1.000
_cell.angle_alpha   90.00
_cell.angle_beta   90.00
_cell.angle_gamma   90.00
#
_symmetry.space_group_name_H-M   'P 1'
#
loop_
_entity.id
_entity.type
_entity.pdbx_description
1 polymer ?
#
loop_
_entity_poly.entity_id
_entity_poly.type
_entity_poly.pdbx_seq_one_letter_code
_entity_poly.pdbx_strand_id
1 'polypeptide(L)'
;MQPIELAELLTSQAAVLTSLVVIGLILCFIGYKIFRVYSAVIGLFIGQLVGIYITINYYENALIAILASAIVGALLFALIDELGLIVTGAAFGYFLGVYLLPEYQVYAFVLAALFALINLFIEKPLTVLITSVIGASAIALAVHMGITGTHIYDILNDPKKVFDAIFSNAYFDLLWFTLVLTGIITQYVTHKEEREEEE
;
A
#
# COMPACT_ATOMS: atom_id res chain seq x y z
N MET A 1 -3.13 20.59 -23.85
CA MET A 1 -2.47 20.59 -22.52
C MET A 1 -1.03 20.21 -22.73
N GLN A 2 -0.11 21.12 -22.43
CA GLN A 2 1.32 20.80 -22.50
C GLN A 2 1.67 19.80 -21.37
N PRO A 3 2.62 18.87 -21.57
CA PRO A 3 2.97 17.87 -20.56
C PRO A 3 3.44 18.46 -19.23
N ILE A 4 3.93 19.71 -19.25
CA ILE A 4 4.36 20.48 -18.08
C ILE A 4 3.17 20.93 -17.23
N GLU A 5 2.09 21.42 -17.85
CA GLU A 5 0.85 21.80 -17.14
C GLU A 5 0.18 20.59 -16.49
N LEU A 6 0.25 19.42 -17.14
CA LEU A 6 -0.27 18.18 -16.58
C LEU A 6 0.56 17.73 -15.36
N ALA A 7 1.89 17.88 -15.42
CA ALA A 7 2.78 17.56 -14.31
C ALA A 7 2.59 18.51 -13.12
N GLU A 8 2.43 19.82 -13.34
CA GLU A 8 2.11 20.78 -12.29
C GLU A 8 0.72 20.51 -11.67
N LEU A 9 -0.27 20.17 -12.49
CA LEU A 9 -1.60 19.81 -12.00
C LEU A 9 -1.57 18.52 -11.16
N LEU A 10 -0.85 17.50 -11.61
CA LEU A 10 -0.72 16.21 -10.92
C LEU A 10 0.11 16.29 -9.63
N THR A 11 1.02 17.25 -9.53
CA THR A 11 1.82 17.52 -8.32
C THR A 11 1.17 18.53 -7.38
N SER A 12 0.05 19.13 -7.78
CA SER A 12 -0.71 20.05 -6.92
C SER A 12 -1.21 19.34 -5.66
N GLN A 13 -1.24 20.06 -4.54
CA GLN A 13 -1.69 19.49 -3.26
C GLN A 13 -3.13 18.96 -3.36
N ALA A 14 -4.00 19.64 -4.12
CA ALA A 14 -5.36 19.17 -4.36
C ALA A 14 -5.40 17.82 -5.12
N ALA A 15 -4.54 17.64 -6.13
CA ALA A 15 -4.44 16.37 -6.86
C ALA A 15 -3.92 15.24 -5.96
N VAL A 16 -2.92 15.51 -5.12
CA VAL A 16 -2.40 14.52 -4.17
C VAL A 16 -3.47 14.11 -3.16
N LEU A 17 -4.16 15.08 -2.55
CA LEU A 17 -5.23 14.83 -1.58
C LEU A 17 -6.38 14.01 -2.20
N THR A 18 -6.86 14.42 -3.36
CA THR A 18 -7.94 13.70 -4.06
C THR A 18 -7.50 12.30 -4.46
N SER A 19 -6.27 12.11 -4.92
CA SER A 19 -5.74 10.78 -5.25
C SER A 19 -5.67 9.86 -4.03
N LEU A 20 -5.21 10.36 -2.86
CA LEU A 20 -5.15 9.59 -1.62
C LEU A 20 -6.54 9.16 -1.15
N VAL A 21 -7.53 10.06 -1.23
CA VAL A 21 -8.92 9.74 -0.86
C VAL A 21 -9.49 8.70 -1.82
N VAL A 22 -9.34 8.87 -3.13
CA VAL A 22 -9.87 7.92 -4.13
C VAL A 22 -9.21 6.55 -4.00
N ILE A 23 -7.88 6.50 -3.91
CA ILE A 23 -7.13 5.25 -3.70
C ILE A 23 -7.54 4.62 -2.37
N GLY A 24 -7.67 5.41 -1.31
CA GLY A 24 -8.09 4.94 0.00
C GLY A 24 -9.49 4.32 0.00
N LEU A 25 -10.45 4.95 -0.68
CA LEU A 25 -11.80 4.41 -0.86
C LEU A 25 -11.79 3.11 -1.65
N ILE A 26 -11.04 3.05 -2.75
CA ILE A 26 -10.91 1.85 -3.57
C ILE A 26 -10.32 0.70 -2.73
N LEU A 27 -9.26 0.97 -1.96
CA LEU A 27 -8.64 -0.03 -1.09
C LEU A 27 -9.57 -0.47 0.05
N CYS A 28 -10.34 0.45 0.63
CA CYS A 28 -11.29 0.12 1.71
C CYS A 28 -12.47 -0.72 1.25
N PHE A 29 -12.99 -0.52 0.04
CA PHE A 29 -14.24 -1.16 -0.39
C PHE A 29 -14.04 -2.29 -1.40
N ILE A 30 -13.02 -2.20 -2.23
CA ILE A 30 -12.79 -3.10 -3.37
C ILE A 30 -11.38 -3.72 -3.30
N GLY A 31 -10.60 -3.41 -2.25
CA GLY A 31 -9.19 -3.79 -2.12
C GLY A 31 -8.93 -5.27 -2.36
N TYR A 32 -9.77 -6.16 -1.83
CA TYR A 32 -9.62 -7.59 -2.04
C TYR A 32 -9.80 -8.02 -3.51
N LYS A 33 -10.76 -7.44 -4.25
CA LYS A 33 -10.99 -7.79 -5.67
C LYS A 33 -9.84 -7.33 -6.55
N ILE A 34 -9.28 -6.16 -6.24
CA ILE A 34 -8.16 -5.60 -6.99
C ILE A 34 -6.80 -6.09 -6.48
N PHE A 35 -6.76 -7.00 -5.51
CA PHE A 35 -5.52 -7.45 -4.89
C PHE A 35 -4.52 -7.96 -5.93
N ARG A 36 -4.99 -8.72 -6.93
CA ARG A 36 -4.16 -9.21 -8.04
C ARG A 36 -3.55 -8.08 -8.87
N VAL A 37 -4.32 -7.03 -9.13
CA VAL A 37 -3.85 -5.84 -9.86
C VAL A 37 -2.84 -5.06 -9.01
N TYR A 38 -3.13 -4.86 -7.73
CA TYR A 38 -2.23 -4.18 -6.81
C TYR A 38 -0.92 -4.95 -6.60
N SER A 39 -0.97 -6.28 -6.48
CA SER A 39 0.19 -7.17 -6.44
C SER A 39 1.05 -7.00 -7.69
N ALA A 40 0.45 -6.97 -8.88
CA ALA A 40 1.15 -6.71 -10.14
C ALA A 40 1.85 -5.35 -10.14
N VAL A 41 1.21 -4.30 -9.61
CA VAL A 41 1.79 -2.96 -9.49
C VAL A 41 2.98 -2.97 -8.52
N ILE A 42 2.87 -3.63 -7.36
CA ILE A 42 4.00 -3.81 -6.44
C ILE A 42 5.14 -4.55 -7.14
N GLY A 43 4.84 -5.64 -7.84
CA GLY A 43 5.80 -6.41 -8.61
C GLY A 43 6.51 -5.57 -9.67
N LEU A 44 5.81 -4.63 -10.30
CA LEU A 44 6.39 -3.68 -11.23
C LEU A 44 7.45 -2.80 -10.55
N PHE A 45 7.12 -2.20 -9.40
CA PHE A 45 8.06 -1.36 -8.66
C PHE A 45 9.27 -2.14 -8.13
N ILE A 46 9.04 -3.32 -7.55
CA ILE A 46 10.14 -4.19 -7.08
C ILE A 46 11.02 -4.59 -8.26
N GLY A 47 10.41 -5.00 -9.39
CA GLY A 47 11.13 -5.32 -10.62
C GLY A 47 11.95 -4.13 -11.13
N GLN A 48 11.41 -2.92 -11.05
CA GLN A 48 12.11 -1.69 -11.43
C GLN A 48 13.35 -1.46 -10.55
N LEU A 49 13.24 -1.63 -9.22
CA LEU A 49 14.36 -1.52 -8.29
C LEU A 49 15.45 -2.56 -8.59
N VAL A 50 15.06 -3.80 -8.89
CA VAL A 50 15.99 -4.85 -9.30
C VAL A 50 16.70 -4.46 -10.61
N GLY A 51 16.00 -3.89 -11.57
CA GLY A 51 16.58 -3.41 -12.83
C GLY A 51 17.58 -2.27 -12.65
N ILE A 52 17.30 -1.35 -11.73
CA ILE A 52 18.24 -0.29 -11.33
C ILE A 52 19.49 -0.91 -10.73
N TYR A 53 19.33 -1.88 -9.81
CA TYR A 53 20.46 -2.58 -9.21
C TYR A 53 21.31 -3.34 -10.24
N ILE A 54 20.69 -4.01 -11.21
CA ILE A 54 21.39 -4.71 -12.30
C ILE A 54 22.16 -3.72 -13.18
N THR A 55 21.54 -2.59 -13.51
CA THR A 55 22.16 -1.54 -14.34
C THR A 55 23.40 -0.96 -13.67
N ILE A 56 23.32 -0.62 -12.38
CA ILE A 56 24.44 -0.04 -11.64
C ILE A 56 25.65 -0.97 -11.58
N ASN A 57 25.42 -2.29 -11.53
CA ASN A 57 26.49 -3.26 -11.27
C ASN A 57 26.97 -4.03 -12.52
N TYR A 58 26.15 -4.17 -13.56
CA TYR A 58 26.40 -5.15 -14.62
C TYR A 58 26.04 -4.71 -16.05
N TYR A 59 25.24 -3.66 -16.28
CA TYR A 59 24.64 -3.38 -17.59
C TYR A 59 24.78 -1.93 -18.07
N GLU A 60 25.26 -1.73 -19.31
CA GLU A 60 25.36 -0.40 -19.92
C GLU A 60 24.00 0.13 -20.46
N ASN A 61 23.11 -0.75 -20.92
CA ASN A 61 21.80 -0.37 -21.45
C ASN A 61 20.73 -0.30 -20.35
N ALA A 62 20.79 0.78 -19.57
CA ALA A 62 19.93 1.06 -18.42
C ALA A 62 18.42 0.91 -18.71
N LEU A 63 17.96 1.47 -19.83
CA LEU A 63 16.52 1.60 -20.10
C LEU A 63 15.87 0.23 -20.36
N ILE A 64 16.55 -0.67 -21.08
CA ILE A 64 16.04 -2.01 -21.39
C ILE A 64 16.05 -2.88 -20.13
N ALA A 65 17.12 -2.84 -19.34
CA ALA A 65 17.22 -3.63 -18.12
C ALA A 65 16.12 -3.27 -17.11
N ILE A 66 15.87 -1.97 -16.91
CA ILE A 66 14.84 -1.46 -15.99
C ILE A 66 13.43 -1.84 -16.47
N LEU A 67 13.12 -1.67 -17.75
CA LEU A 67 11.79 -2.02 -18.28
C LEU A 67 11.56 -3.54 -18.25
N ALA A 68 12.56 -4.33 -18.65
CA ALA A 68 12.43 -5.78 -18.69
C ALA A 68 12.22 -6.36 -17.29
N SER A 69 13.00 -5.91 -16.29
CA SER A 69 12.86 -6.37 -14.91
C SER A 69 11.54 -5.92 -14.29
N ALA A 70 11.05 -4.71 -14.59
CA ALA A 70 9.74 -4.22 -14.13
C ALA A 70 8.60 -5.07 -14.69
N ILE A 71 8.63 -5.39 -15.99
CA ILE A 71 7.61 -6.24 -16.63
C ILE A 71 7.64 -7.66 -16.06
N VAL A 72 8.83 -8.25 -15.89
CA VAL A 72 8.99 -9.59 -15.30
C VAL A 72 8.49 -9.60 -13.86
N GLY A 73 8.84 -8.58 -13.06
CA GLY A 73 8.35 -8.43 -11.69
C GLY A 73 6.83 -8.34 -11.62
N ALA A 74 6.22 -7.52 -12.48
CA ALA A 74 4.76 -7.40 -12.56
C ALA A 74 4.09 -8.74 -12.93
N LEU A 75 4.64 -9.47 -13.91
CA LEU A 75 4.13 -10.78 -14.33
C LEU A 75 4.24 -11.81 -13.21
N LEU A 76 5.38 -11.91 -12.53
CA LEU A 76 5.59 -12.87 -11.44
C LEU A 76 4.59 -12.64 -10.30
N PHE A 77 4.38 -11.39 -9.91
CA PHE A 77 3.44 -11.03 -8.85
C PHE A 77 1.97 -11.10 -9.26
N ALA A 78 1.66 -10.98 -10.56
CA ALA A 78 0.32 -11.15 -11.10
C ALA A 78 -0.09 -12.62 -11.31
N LEU A 79 0.90 -13.51 -11.49
CA LEU A 79 0.70 -14.94 -11.71
C LEU A 79 0.80 -15.76 -10.43
N ILE A 80 1.55 -15.27 -9.42
CA ILE A 80 1.73 -15.93 -8.14
C ILE A 80 1.07 -15.07 -7.07
N ASP A 81 -0.23 -15.26 -6.87
CA ASP A 81 -1.02 -14.51 -5.88
C ASP A 81 -0.41 -14.65 -4.46
N GLU A 82 0.22 -15.79 -4.17
CA GLU A 82 0.96 -16.03 -2.92
C GLU A 82 2.13 -15.06 -2.69
N LEU A 83 2.83 -14.60 -3.75
CA LEU A 83 3.91 -13.60 -3.61
C LEU A 83 3.34 -12.24 -3.22
N GLY A 84 2.18 -11.88 -3.77
CA GLY A 84 1.45 -10.69 -3.36
C GLY A 84 1.10 -10.74 -1.88
N LEU A 85 0.60 -11.89 -1.41
CA LEU A 85 0.25 -12.10 0.01
C LEU A 85 1.49 -11.97 0.91
N ILE A 86 2.59 -12.62 0.53
CA ILE A 86 3.85 -12.54 1.27
C ILE A 86 4.33 -11.09 1.37
N VAL A 87 4.38 -10.36 0.26
CA VAL A 87 4.93 -8.99 0.26
C VAL A 87 4.02 -8.01 0.97
N THR A 88 2.71 -8.10 0.80
CA THR A 88 1.78 -7.22 1.52
C THR A 88 1.77 -7.49 3.02
N GLY A 89 1.82 -8.77 3.42
CA GLY A 89 2.00 -9.15 4.82
C GLY A 89 3.34 -8.67 5.38
N ALA A 90 4.43 -8.87 4.65
CA ALA A 90 5.76 -8.42 5.05
C ALA A 90 5.84 -6.90 5.22
N ALA A 91 5.33 -6.15 4.26
CA ALA A 91 5.31 -4.69 4.31
C ALA A 91 4.50 -4.21 5.52
N PHE A 92 3.30 -4.75 5.72
CA PHE A 92 2.47 -4.41 6.87
C PHE A 92 3.17 -4.72 8.21
N GLY A 93 3.71 -5.93 8.35
CA GLY A 93 4.45 -6.34 9.56
C GLY A 93 5.69 -5.48 9.82
N TYR A 94 6.41 -5.09 8.77
CA TYR A 94 7.55 -4.18 8.88
C TYR A 94 7.12 -2.81 9.40
N PHE A 95 6.12 -2.17 8.79
CA PHE A 95 5.63 -0.86 9.22
C PHE A 95 5.08 -0.89 10.65
N LEU A 96 4.35 -1.94 11.01
CA LEU A 96 3.86 -2.16 12.36
C LEU A 96 5.02 -2.34 13.36
N GLY A 97 6.06 -3.09 12.97
CA GLY A 97 7.26 -3.29 13.79
C GLY A 97 8.05 -2.01 14.01
N VAL A 98 8.23 -1.19 12.96
CA VAL A 98 8.88 0.13 13.07
C VAL A 98 8.08 1.06 13.99
N TYR A 99 6.74 0.99 13.95
CA TYR A 99 5.88 1.79 14.81
C TYR A 99 5.94 1.35 16.29
N LEU A 100 5.80 0.05 16.56
CA LEU A 100 5.77 -0.49 17.93
C LEU A 100 7.15 -0.53 18.60
N LEU A 101 8.20 -0.76 17.82
CA LEU A 101 9.56 -1.02 18.30
C LEU A 101 10.60 -0.16 17.54
N PRO A 102 10.50 1.18 17.59
CA PRO A 102 11.35 2.07 16.78
C PRO A 102 12.84 1.97 17.10
N GLU A 103 13.19 1.67 18.35
CA GLU A 103 14.58 1.49 18.81
C GLU A 103 15.19 0.15 18.38
N TYR A 104 14.36 -0.79 17.90
CA TYR A 104 14.71 -2.19 17.70
C TYR A 104 14.38 -2.63 16.27
N GLN A 105 14.94 -1.91 15.27
CA GLN A 105 14.66 -2.12 13.84
C GLN A 105 14.87 -3.57 13.37
N VAL A 106 15.79 -4.32 13.97
CA VAL A 106 16.01 -5.74 13.65
C VAL A 106 14.74 -6.57 13.88
N TYR A 107 13.95 -6.25 14.91
CA TYR A 107 12.71 -6.95 15.22
C TYR A 107 11.57 -6.58 14.24
N ALA A 108 11.66 -5.45 13.53
CA ALA A 108 10.71 -5.13 12.47
C ALA A 108 10.81 -6.12 11.30
N PHE A 109 12.00 -6.63 10.99
CA PHE A 109 12.17 -7.71 10.00
C PHE A 109 11.59 -9.04 10.47
N VAL A 110 11.66 -9.31 11.78
CA VAL A 110 11.03 -10.50 12.37
C VAL A 110 9.51 -10.41 12.28
N LEU A 111 8.93 -9.24 12.58
CA LEU A 111 7.49 -9.01 12.39
C LEU A 111 7.10 -9.09 10.92
N ALA A 112 7.91 -8.56 10.00
CA ALA A 112 7.67 -8.68 8.57
C ALA A 112 7.59 -10.15 8.14
N ALA A 113 8.55 -10.98 8.55
CA ALA A 113 8.55 -12.41 8.24
C ALA A 113 7.33 -13.12 8.85
N LEU A 114 6.96 -12.77 10.09
CA LEU A 114 5.82 -13.35 10.79
C LEU A 114 4.49 -12.99 10.10
N PHE A 115 4.27 -11.72 9.74
CA PHE A 115 3.06 -11.32 9.03
C PHE A 115 3.02 -11.83 7.60
N ALA A 116 4.15 -11.97 6.92
CA ALA A 116 4.20 -12.62 5.60
C ALA A 116 3.73 -14.08 5.69
N LEU A 117 4.20 -14.81 6.70
CA LEU A 117 3.82 -16.20 6.94
C LEU A 117 2.33 -16.30 7.34
N ILE A 118 1.86 -15.46 8.26
CA ILE A 118 0.44 -15.42 8.64
C ILE A 118 -0.44 -15.06 7.43
N ASN A 119 -0.04 -14.11 6.59
CA ASN A 119 -0.82 -13.73 5.41
C ASN A 119 -0.90 -14.88 4.40
N LEU A 120 0.13 -15.71 4.30
CA LEU A 120 0.12 -16.89 3.44
C LEU A 120 -0.81 -17.99 3.96
N PHE A 121 -0.98 -18.13 5.28
CA PHE A 121 -1.88 -19.15 5.85
C PHE A 121 -3.33 -18.68 6.00
N ILE A 122 -3.54 -17.41 6.33
CA ILE A 122 -4.87 -16.83 6.53
C ILE A 122 -5.43 -16.32 5.19
N GLU A 123 -4.57 -15.94 4.24
CA GLU A 123 -4.90 -15.43 2.90
C GLU A 123 -5.91 -14.27 2.93
N LYS A 124 -7.20 -14.59 2.72
CA LYS A 124 -8.26 -13.63 2.41
C LYS A 124 -8.65 -12.73 3.59
N PRO A 125 -8.95 -13.26 4.80
CA PRO A 125 -9.24 -12.44 5.97
C PRO A 125 -8.16 -11.40 6.30
N LEU A 126 -6.88 -11.80 6.22
CA LEU A 126 -5.79 -10.88 6.53
C LEU A 126 -5.58 -9.87 5.41
N THR A 127 -5.78 -10.26 4.15
CA THR A 127 -5.79 -9.32 3.02
C THR A 127 -6.87 -8.26 3.19
N VAL A 128 -8.11 -8.64 3.53
CA VAL A 128 -9.21 -7.71 3.79
C VAL A 128 -8.87 -6.75 4.93
N LEU A 129 -8.25 -7.26 6.00
CA LEU A 129 -7.79 -6.44 7.11
C LEU A 129 -6.73 -5.42 6.65
N ILE A 130 -5.69 -5.88 5.96
CA ILE A 130 -4.58 -5.05 5.49
C ILE A 130 -5.09 -3.98 4.51
N THR A 131 -5.89 -4.33 3.51
CA THR A 131 -6.42 -3.36 2.53
C THR A 131 -7.33 -2.33 3.19
N SER A 132 -8.17 -2.74 4.15
CA SER A 132 -9.02 -1.82 4.92
C SER A 132 -8.19 -0.87 5.79
N VAL A 133 -7.15 -1.37 6.46
CA VAL A 133 -6.25 -0.55 7.26
C VAL A 133 -5.47 0.44 6.40
N ILE A 134 -4.90 -0.01 5.27
CA ILE A 134 -4.16 0.87 4.36
C ILE A 134 -5.10 1.92 3.75
N GLY A 135 -6.29 1.52 3.32
CA GLY A 135 -7.28 2.44 2.74
C GLY A 135 -7.74 3.52 3.73
N ALA A 136 -8.07 3.12 4.96
CA ALA A 136 -8.46 4.05 6.02
C ALA A 136 -7.31 4.99 6.40
N SER A 137 -6.08 4.47 6.44
CA SER A 137 -4.88 5.26 6.71
C SER A 137 -4.61 6.31 5.62
N ALA A 138 -4.83 5.96 4.34
CA ALA A 138 -4.69 6.90 3.23
C ALA A 138 -5.72 8.04 3.30
N ILE A 139 -6.98 7.73 3.64
CA ILE A 139 -8.03 8.73 3.82
C ILE A 139 -7.72 9.62 5.03
N ALA A 140 -7.36 9.03 6.18
CA ALA A 140 -7.04 9.77 7.39
C ALA A 140 -5.85 10.73 7.17
N LEU A 141 -4.81 10.25 6.49
CA LEU A 141 -3.65 11.07 6.12
C LEU A 141 -4.04 12.23 5.20
N ALA A 142 -4.89 11.99 4.18
CA ALA A 142 -5.37 13.04 3.30
C ALA A 142 -6.17 14.10 4.05
N VAL A 143 -7.06 13.70 4.96
CA VAL A 143 -7.83 14.66 5.77
C VAL A 143 -6.90 15.47 6.68
N HIS A 144 -5.91 14.83 7.31
CA HIS A 144 -4.92 15.53 8.14
C HIS A 144 -4.14 16.57 7.33
N MET A 145 -3.63 16.19 6.15
CA MET A 145 -2.91 17.10 5.26
C MET A 145 -3.79 18.24 4.75
N GLY A 146 -5.07 17.97 4.46
CA GLY A 146 -6.02 18.99 4.04
C GLY A 146 -6.32 20.03 5.13
N ILE A 147 -6.29 19.62 6.40
CA ILE A 147 -6.55 20.52 7.54
C ILE A 147 -5.30 21.30 7.93
N THR A 148 -4.14 20.63 7.99
CA THR A 148 -2.88 21.22 8.48
C THR A 148 -2.09 21.96 7.41
N GLY A 149 -2.41 21.75 6.13
CA GLY A 149 -1.66 22.29 5.01
C GLY A 149 -0.32 21.59 4.77
N THR A 150 -0.02 20.49 5.49
CA THR A 150 1.21 19.72 5.32
C THR A 150 1.27 19.04 3.94
N HIS A 151 2.47 18.96 3.34
CA HIS A 151 2.66 18.28 2.07
C HIS A 151 3.10 16.84 2.28
N ILE A 152 2.78 15.96 1.32
CA ILE A 152 3.08 14.53 1.42
C ILE A 152 4.59 14.28 1.59
N TYR A 153 5.42 15.08 0.90
CA TYR A 153 6.88 14.97 0.94
C TYR A 153 7.48 15.27 2.31
N ASP A 154 6.79 16.04 3.17
CA ASP A 154 7.27 16.38 4.51
C ASP A 154 7.13 15.20 5.48
N ILE A 155 6.22 14.27 5.17
CA ILE A 155 5.79 13.19 6.05
C ILE A 155 6.26 11.83 5.50
N LEU A 156 6.35 11.65 4.18
CA LEU A 156 6.68 10.36 3.55
C LEU A 156 8.07 9.82 3.92
N ASN A 157 8.99 10.71 4.29
CA ASN A 157 10.37 10.34 4.63
C ASN A 157 10.51 9.70 6.02
N ASP A 158 9.49 9.80 6.87
CA ASP A 158 9.52 9.26 8.23
C ASP A 158 8.21 8.51 8.53
N PRO A 159 8.23 7.17 8.59
CA PRO A 159 7.06 6.37 8.89
C PRO A 159 6.38 6.80 10.19
N LYS A 160 7.15 7.26 11.18
CA LYS A 160 6.61 7.71 12.46
C LYS A 160 5.74 8.94 12.30
N LYS A 161 6.15 9.91 11.48
CA LYS A 161 5.34 11.11 11.20
C LYS A 161 4.04 10.78 10.49
N VAL A 162 4.03 9.74 9.64
CA VAL A 162 2.79 9.27 8.99
C VAL A 162 1.81 8.75 10.05
N PHE A 163 2.29 7.94 11.00
CA PHE A 163 1.47 7.45 12.09
C PHE A 163 1.01 8.58 13.03
N ASP A 164 1.91 9.48 13.42
CA ASP A 164 1.59 10.62 14.28
C ASP A 164 0.54 11.53 13.63
N ALA A 165 0.55 11.68 12.30
CA ALA A 165 -0.47 12.42 11.56
C ALA A 165 -1.84 11.72 11.60
N ILE A 166 -1.87 10.40 11.35
CA ILE A 166 -3.10 9.59 11.36
C ILE A 166 -3.73 9.55 12.76
N PHE A 167 -2.91 9.41 13.81
CA PHE A 167 -3.35 9.28 15.20
C PHE A 167 -3.15 10.58 16.01
N SER A 168 -3.27 11.73 15.34
CA SER A 168 -2.98 13.05 15.94
C SER A 168 -4.06 13.52 16.93
N ASN A 169 -5.29 13.02 16.81
CA ASN A 169 -6.42 13.40 17.66
C ASN A 169 -7.49 12.29 17.67
N ALA A 170 -8.23 12.16 18.77
CA ALA A 170 -9.37 11.24 18.92
C ALA A 170 -10.40 11.30 17.77
N TYR A 171 -10.58 12.46 17.12
CA TYR A 171 -11.44 12.56 15.94
C TYR A 171 -10.88 11.81 14.73
N PHE A 172 -9.56 11.87 14.51
CA PHE A 172 -8.91 11.09 13.45
C PHE A 172 -8.89 9.61 13.79
N ASP A 173 -8.68 9.25 15.06
CA ASP A 173 -8.75 7.86 15.51
C ASP A 173 -10.14 7.28 15.26
N LEU A 174 -11.20 8.04 15.56
CA LEU A 174 -12.58 7.63 15.33
C LEU A 174 -12.90 7.54 13.83
N LEU A 175 -12.44 8.50 13.02
CA LEU A 175 -12.55 8.44 11.56
C LEU A 175 -11.85 7.20 11.00
N TRP A 176 -10.61 6.96 11.41
CA TRP A 176 -9.83 5.81 10.97
C TRP A 176 -10.52 4.50 11.37
N PHE A 177 -10.93 4.37 12.63
CA PHE A 177 -11.56 3.16 13.14
C PHE A 177 -12.90 2.85 12.46
N THR A 178 -13.73 3.88 12.25
CA THR A 178 -15.00 3.73 11.53
C THR A 178 -14.78 3.32 10.07
N LEU A 179 -13.78 3.88 9.39
CA LEU A 179 -13.43 3.49 8.02
C LEU A 179 -12.88 2.07 7.95
N VAL A 180 -12.00 1.67 8.88
CA VAL A 180 -11.47 0.30 8.95
C VAL A 180 -12.60 -0.70 9.14
N LEU A 181 -13.49 -0.48 10.13
CA LEU A 181 -14.62 -1.39 10.36
C LEU A 181 -15.56 -1.46 9.17
N THR A 182 -15.89 -0.32 8.58
CA THR A 182 -16.77 -0.27 7.40
C THR A 182 -16.12 -1.02 6.24
N GLY A 183 -14.84 -0.80 5.97
CA GLY A 183 -14.10 -1.50 4.93
C GLY A 183 -14.05 -3.02 5.13
N ILE A 184 -13.78 -3.47 6.36
CA ILE A 184 -13.78 -4.90 6.69
C ILE A 184 -15.16 -5.51 6.44
N ILE A 185 -16.23 -4.87 6.93
CA ILE A 185 -17.60 -5.37 6.76
C ILE A 185 -17.96 -5.44 5.28
N THR A 186 -17.72 -4.36 4.52
CA THR A 186 -18.08 -4.33 3.10
C THR A 186 -17.31 -5.37 2.31
N GLN A 187 -15.98 -5.43 2.44
CA GLN A 187 -15.17 -6.40 1.71
C GLN A 187 -15.52 -7.85 2.10
N TYR A 188 -15.83 -8.11 3.37
CA TYR A 188 -16.23 -9.44 3.82
C TYR A 188 -17.60 -9.86 3.30
N VAL A 189 -18.58 -8.95 3.27
CA VAL A 189 -19.91 -9.21 2.70
C VAL A 189 -19.81 -9.48 1.21
N THR A 190 -19.10 -8.64 0.45
CA THR A 190 -18.95 -8.84 -0.99
C THR A 190 -18.20 -10.13 -1.31
N HIS A 191 -17.22 -10.52 -0.47
CA HIS A 191 -16.56 -11.81 -0.63
C HIS A 191 -17.50 -12.99 -0.41
N LYS A 192 -18.38 -12.90 0.60
CA LYS A 192 -19.36 -13.93 0.88
C LYS A 192 -20.35 -14.09 -0.28
N GLU A 193 -20.81 -12.98 -0.86
CA GLU A 193 -21.72 -12.98 -2.01
C GLU A 193 -21.08 -13.66 -3.25
N GLU A 194 -19.82 -13.35 -3.58
CA GLU A 194 -19.13 -13.98 -4.72
C GLU A 194 -18.99 -15.50 -4.56
N ARG A 195 -18.76 -15.97 -3.33
CA ARG A 195 -18.63 -17.40 -3.08
C ARG A 195 -19.96 -18.15 -3.19
N GLU A 196 -21.07 -17.51 -2.81
CA GLU A 196 -22.42 -18.08 -2.97
C GLU A 196 -22.87 -18.11 -4.45
N GLU A 197 -22.30 -17.28 -5.33
CA GLU A 197 -22.56 -17.31 -6.78
C GLU A 197 -21.74 -18.38 -7.54
N GLU A 198 -20.61 -18.84 -6.98
CA GLU A 198 -19.73 -19.86 -7.58
C GLU A 198 -20.10 -21.31 -7.19
N GLU A 199 -20.90 -21.50 -6.12
CA GLU A 199 -21.41 -22.81 -5.63
C GLU A 199 -22.77 -23.18 -6.27
#